data_AF-A0A7Y1ZU45-F1
#
_entry.id   AF-A0A7Y1ZU45-F1
#
_cell.length_a   1.000
_cell.length_b   1.000
_cell.length_c   1.000
_cell.angle_alpha   90.00
_cell.angle_beta   90.00
_cell.angle_gamma   90.00
#
_symmetry.space_group_name_H-M   'P 1'
#
loop_
_entity.id
_entity.type
_entity.pdbx_description
1 polymer ?
#
loop_
_entity_poly.entity_id
_entity_poly.type
_entity_poly.pdbx_seq_one_letter_code
_entity_poly.pdbx_strand_id
1 'polypeptide(L)'
;MTDAYDGPSLAALETRIDEWLAELDAEHDHIVAIDRATDGPTRWYVRMRGDEKDFTAVWLTLGQRTLKYETYVMPAPEEGHAELYEQLLRRNDRLVGAHFSIGFEDAIFLRGEIPVTQVERAELDRVLGTLYSQVELSFRALLRIGFASRFATES
;
A
#
# COMPACT_ATOMS: atom_id res chain seq x y z
N MET A 1 13.22 16.64 21.41
CA MET A 1 13.94 15.48 20.84
C MET A 1 13.38 14.25 21.54
N THR A 2 12.36 13.63 20.95
CA THR A 2 11.56 12.58 21.59
C THR A 2 12.18 11.22 21.32
N ASP A 3 12.36 10.46 22.41
CA ASP A 3 13.01 9.15 22.52
C ASP A 3 12.84 8.29 21.28
N ALA A 4 13.96 7.79 20.76
CA ALA A 4 13.92 6.64 19.86
C ALA A 4 13.27 5.49 20.63
N TYR A 5 12.30 4.80 20.00
CA TYR A 5 11.83 3.53 20.56
C TYR A 5 13.04 2.62 20.73
N ASP A 6 13.26 2.15 21.95
CA ASP A 6 14.34 1.23 22.26
C ASP A 6 14.07 -0.14 21.60
N GLY A 7 15.13 -0.93 21.36
CA GLY A 7 15.00 -2.24 20.71
C GLY A 7 13.92 -3.15 21.32
N PRO A 8 13.76 -3.23 22.65
CA PRO A 8 12.72 -4.04 23.29
C PRO A 8 11.28 -3.61 22.97
N SER A 9 11.00 -2.31 22.84
CA SER A 9 9.65 -1.83 22.50
C SER A 9 9.28 -2.09 21.03
N LEU A 10 10.25 -2.09 20.12
CA LEU A 10 10.03 -2.47 18.72
C LEU A 10 9.74 -3.95 18.56
N ALA A 11 10.44 -4.82 19.30
CA ALA A 11 10.17 -6.27 19.27
C ALA A 11 8.75 -6.60 19.78
N ALA A 12 8.29 -5.91 20.84
CA ALA A 12 6.93 -6.07 21.32
C ALA A 12 5.88 -5.56 20.31
N LEU A 13 6.17 -4.45 19.62
CA LEU A 13 5.30 -3.93 18.56
C LEU A 13 5.26 -4.89 17.37
N GLU A 14 6.39 -5.47 16.98
CA GLU A 14 6.50 -6.46 15.94
C GLU A 14 5.60 -7.68 16.21
N THR A 15 5.64 -8.23 17.42
CA THR A 15 4.72 -9.32 17.84
C THR A 15 3.24 -8.89 17.80
N ARG A 16 2.93 -7.65 18.23
CA ARG A 16 1.55 -7.14 18.15
C ARG A 16 1.05 -7.00 16.72
N ILE A 17 1.92 -6.58 15.79
CA ILE A 17 1.57 -6.49 14.37
C ILE A 17 1.27 -7.89 13.82
N ASP A 18 2.02 -8.92 14.21
CA ASP A 18 1.72 -10.31 13.81
C ASP A 18 0.32 -10.74 14.26
N GLU A 19 -0.01 -10.51 15.52
CA GLU A 19 -1.31 -10.85 16.10
C GLU A 19 -2.45 -10.09 15.38
N TRP A 20 -2.29 -8.79 15.19
CA TRP A 20 -3.29 -7.97 14.51
C TRP A 20 -3.50 -8.36 13.05
N LEU A 21 -2.43 -8.68 12.33
CA LEU A 21 -2.55 -9.15 10.94
C LEU A 21 -3.28 -10.49 10.87
N ALA A 22 -3.01 -11.41 11.80
CA ALA A 22 -3.73 -12.69 11.88
C ALA A 22 -5.22 -12.50 12.23
N GLU A 23 -5.54 -11.55 13.12
CA GLU A 23 -6.93 -11.20 13.41
C GLU A 23 -7.65 -10.62 12.19
N LEU A 24 -6.99 -9.71 11.44
CA LEU A 24 -7.56 -9.12 10.23
C LEU A 24 -7.76 -10.16 9.12
N ASP A 25 -6.83 -11.10 8.95
CA ASP A 25 -6.96 -12.23 8.02
C ASP A 25 -8.20 -13.08 8.34
N ALA A 26 -8.48 -13.30 9.63
CA ALA A 26 -9.65 -14.04 10.07
C ALA A 26 -10.97 -13.25 9.93
N GLU A 27 -10.93 -11.92 9.96
CA GLU A 27 -12.11 -11.04 9.85
C GLU A 27 -12.46 -10.68 8.40
N HIS A 28 -11.50 -10.73 7.48
CA HIS A 28 -11.66 -10.21 6.13
C HIS A 28 -11.41 -11.26 5.04
N ASP A 29 -12.49 -11.75 4.43
CA ASP A 29 -12.45 -12.79 3.38
C ASP A 29 -11.64 -12.42 2.11
N HIS A 30 -11.32 -11.14 1.94
CA HIS A 30 -10.53 -10.65 0.80
C HIS A 30 -9.03 -10.64 1.08
N ILE A 31 -8.58 -10.77 2.33
CA ILE A 31 -7.18 -11.07 2.65
C ILE A 31 -6.98 -12.55 2.33
N VAL A 32 -5.97 -12.84 1.51
CA VAL A 32 -5.76 -14.21 0.98
C VAL A 32 -4.38 -14.77 1.28
N ALA A 33 -3.45 -13.93 1.74
CA ALA A 33 -2.16 -14.37 2.24
C ALA A 33 -1.51 -13.25 3.08
N ILE A 34 -0.84 -13.65 4.15
CA ILE A 34 0.06 -12.81 4.93
C ILE A 34 1.38 -13.55 5.10
N ASP A 35 2.46 -12.94 4.63
CA ASP A 35 3.81 -13.49 4.74
C ASP A 35 4.74 -12.52 5.48
N ARG A 36 5.76 -13.06 6.15
CA ARG A 36 6.83 -12.28 6.77
C ARG A 36 8.13 -12.44 5.97
N ALA A 37 8.83 -11.33 5.75
CA ALA A 37 10.20 -11.42 5.24
C ALA A 37 11.10 -12.09 6.30
N THR A 38 11.87 -13.09 5.88
CA THR A 38 12.80 -13.84 6.77
C THR A 38 14.17 -13.19 6.87
N ASP A 39 14.52 -12.32 5.93
CA ASP A 39 15.82 -11.69 5.82
C ASP A 39 15.70 -10.16 5.67
N GLY A 40 16.58 -9.43 6.34
CA GLY A 40 16.62 -7.96 6.28
C GLY A 40 15.69 -7.28 7.29
N PRO A 41 15.18 -6.06 7.00
CA PRO A 41 14.34 -5.31 7.93
C PRO A 41 13.00 -6.02 8.18
N THR A 42 12.43 -5.84 9.38
CA THR A 42 11.11 -6.40 9.74
C THR A 42 10.05 -5.93 8.75
N ARG A 43 9.53 -6.87 7.97
CA ARG A 43 8.57 -6.62 6.90
C ARG A 43 7.48 -7.66 6.83
N TRP A 44 6.27 -7.20 6.55
CA TRP A 44 5.11 -8.04 6.25
C TRP A 44 4.63 -7.77 4.83
N TYR A 45 4.09 -8.81 4.23
CA TYR A 45 3.45 -8.81 2.93
C TYR A 45 2.01 -9.23 3.12
N VAL A 46 1.07 -8.34 2.83
CA VAL A 46 -0.37 -8.61 2.90
C VAL A 46 -0.91 -8.62 1.48
N ARG A 47 -1.50 -9.73 1.06
CA ARG A 47 -2.10 -9.88 -0.26
C ARG A 47 -3.62 -9.93 -0.13
N MET A 48 -4.28 -9.02 -0.84
CA MET A 48 -5.73 -8.90 -0.89
C MET A 48 -6.22 -9.20 -2.30
N ARG A 49 -7.31 -9.96 -2.43
CA ARG A 49 -8.02 -10.18 -3.70
C ARG A 49 -8.89 -8.96 -4.01
N GLY A 50 -8.78 -8.44 -5.23
CA GLY A 50 -9.61 -7.33 -5.72
C GLY A 50 -10.53 -7.75 -6.87
N ASP A 51 -11.43 -6.84 -7.26
CA ASP A 51 -12.38 -7.00 -8.37
C ASP A 51 -11.85 -6.33 -9.65
N GLU A 52 -11.20 -5.18 -9.50
CA GLU A 52 -10.63 -4.39 -10.59
C GLU A 52 -9.19 -4.80 -10.86
N LYS A 53 -8.39 -4.98 -9.80
CA LYS A 53 -7.05 -5.56 -9.85
C LYS A 53 -7.08 -6.92 -9.17
N ASP A 54 -6.69 -7.98 -9.88
CA ASP A 54 -6.74 -9.37 -9.37
C ASP A 54 -6.22 -9.50 -7.93
N PHE A 55 -5.08 -8.84 -7.65
CA PHE A 55 -4.53 -8.75 -6.31
C PHE A 55 -3.89 -7.40 -6.04
N THR A 56 -4.18 -6.87 -4.85
CA THR A 56 -3.48 -5.73 -4.26
C THR A 56 -2.56 -6.24 -3.17
N ALA A 57 -1.26 -5.98 -3.32
CA ALA A 57 -0.24 -6.41 -2.39
C ALA A 57 0.32 -5.22 -1.63
N VAL A 58 0.26 -5.26 -0.30
CA VAL A 58 0.77 -4.21 0.58
C VAL A 58 2.00 -4.72 1.31
N TRP A 59 3.09 -3.98 1.19
CA TRP A 59 4.27 -4.16 2.01
C TRP A 59 4.19 -3.26 3.22
N LEU A 60 4.36 -3.82 4.41
CA LEU A 60 4.53 -3.09 5.66
C LEU A 60 6.00 -3.23 6.08
N THR A 61 6.70 -2.13 6.31
CA THR A 61 8.10 -2.12 6.76
C THR A 61 8.22 -1.38 8.08
N LEU A 62 8.54 -2.10 9.16
CA LEU A 62 8.79 -1.49 10.46
C LEU A 62 10.23 -0.97 10.52
N GLY A 63 10.35 0.34 10.65
CA GLY A 63 11.61 1.01 10.98
C GLY A 63 11.67 1.40 12.46
N GLN A 64 12.71 2.14 12.83
CA GLN A 64 12.90 2.57 14.23
C GLN A 64 11.86 3.62 14.70
N ARG A 65 11.22 4.33 13.77
CA ARG A 65 10.33 5.47 14.08
C ARG A 65 9.01 5.44 13.35
N THR A 66 8.94 4.76 12.22
CA THR A 66 7.72 4.67 11.41
C THR A 66 7.50 3.24 10.94
N LEU A 67 6.23 2.88 10.82
CA LEU A 67 5.76 1.76 10.01
C LEU A 67 5.43 2.33 8.63
N LYS A 68 6.26 2.04 7.64
CA LYS A 68 6.03 2.43 6.25
C LYS A 68 5.13 1.40 5.58
N TYR A 69 4.27 1.85 4.68
CA TYR A 69 3.45 0.98 3.88
C TYR A 69 3.44 1.42 2.43
N GLU A 70 3.44 0.44 1.53
CA GLU A 70 3.39 0.70 0.10
C GLU A 70 2.71 -0.41 -0.67
N THR A 71 2.05 -0.05 -1.76
CA THR A 71 1.49 -0.98 -2.73
C THR A 71 1.83 -0.56 -4.15
N TYR A 72 2.11 -1.56 -5.00
CA TYR A 72 2.28 -1.38 -6.43
C TYR A 72 0.91 -1.26 -7.11
N VAL A 73 0.69 -0.17 -7.81
CA VAL A 73 -0.57 0.09 -8.50
C VAL A 73 -0.48 -0.42 -9.94
N MET A 74 0.45 0.12 -10.73
CA MET A 74 0.63 -0.18 -12.14
C MET A 74 2.08 0.09 -12.60
N PRO A 75 2.52 -0.45 -13.75
CA PRO A 75 3.86 -0.17 -14.28
C PRO A 75 3.95 1.28 -14.76
N ALA A 76 5.14 1.68 -15.20
CA ALA A 76 5.30 2.95 -15.90
C ALA A 76 4.27 3.06 -17.04
N PRO A 77 3.56 4.19 -17.16
CA PRO A 77 2.68 4.39 -18.30
C PRO A 77 3.49 4.45 -19.59
N GLU A 78 2.94 3.90 -20.67
CA GLU A 78 3.52 3.99 -22.02
C GLU A 78 3.02 5.27 -22.73
N GLU A 79 1.84 5.74 -22.35
CA GLU A 79 1.11 6.85 -22.98
C GLU A 79 0.46 7.74 -21.91
N GLY A 80 -0.08 8.90 -22.31
CA GLY A 80 -0.92 9.71 -21.42
C GLY A 80 -0.23 10.28 -20.16
N HIS A 81 1.10 10.29 -20.11
CA HIS A 81 1.90 10.66 -18.94
C HIS A 81 1.44 11.94 -18.22
N ALA A 82 1.25 13.05 -18.95
CA ALA A 82 0.87 14.32 -18.35
C ALA A 82 -0.52 14.25 -17.68
N GLU A 83 -1.49 13.65 -18.37
CA GLU A 83 -2.85 13.46 -17.84
C GLU A 83 -2.84 12.52 -16.63
N LEU A 84 -2.10 11.41 -16.71
CA LEU A 84 -1.98 10.45 -15.62
C LEU A 84 -1.38 11.11 -14.38
N TYR A 85 -0.25 11.80 -14.51
CA TYR A 85 0.41 12.45 -13.38
C TYR A 85 -0.44 13.58 -12.79
N GLU A 86 -1.15 14.35 -13.62
CA GLU A 86 -2.12 15.33 -13.13
C GLU A 86 -3.24 14.66 -12.31
N GLN A 87 -3.80 13.56 -12.81
CA GLN A 87 -4.82 12.79 -12.08
C GLN A 87 -4.30 12.28 -10.74
N LEU A 88 -3.06 11.75 -10.69
CA LEU A 88 -2.44 11.29 -9.45
C LEU A 88 -2.26 12.43 -8.44
N LEU A 89 -1.74 13.58 -8.88
CA LEU A 89 -1.56 14.76 -8.02
C LEU A 89 -2.89 15.29 -7.48
N ARG A 90 -3.94 15.32 -8.31
CA ARG A 90 -5.28 15.73 -7.88
C ARG A 90 -5.89 14.76 -6.87
N ARG A 91 -5.61 13.45 -7.00
CA ARG A 91 -6.05 12.44 -6.04
C ARG A 91 -5.35 12.60 -4.70
N ASN A 92 -4.05 12.91 -4.71
CA ASN A 92 -3.26 13.13 -3.49
C ASN A 92 -3.84 14.22 -2.59
N ASP A 93 -4.47 15.26 -3.14
CA ASP A 93 -5.10 16.33 -2.35
C ASP A 93 -6.25 15.85 -1.45
N ARG A 94 -6.93 14.77 -1.84
CA ARG A 94 -8.08 14.20 -1.11
C ARG A 94 -7.71 13.00 -0.25
N LEU A 95 -6.51 12.49 -0.44
CA LEU A 95 -6.02 11.25 0.16
C LEU A 95 -5.34 11.58 1.49
N VAL A 96 -5.73 10.86 2.55
CA VAL A 96 -5.18 11.07 3.90
C VAL A 96 -4.39 9.83 4.31
N GLY A 97 -3.17 10.03 4.78
CA GLY A 97 -2.26 8.96 5.21
C GLY A 97 -1.46 8.32 4.08
N ALA A 98 -2.02 8.24 2.87
CA ALA A 98 -1.33 7.71 1.69
C ALA A 98 -1.22 8.75 0.56
N HIS A 99 -0.29 8.54 -0.37
CA HIS A 99 -0.11 9.34 -1.56
C HIS A 99 0.43 8.50 -2.72
N PHE A 100 -0.01 8.82 -3.93
CA PHE A 100 0.57 8.30 -5.16
C PHE A 100 1.97 8.87 -5.36
N SER A 101 2.89 8.01 -5.80
CA SER A 101 4.28 8.36 -6.08
C SER A 101 4.83 7.52 -7.24
N ILE A 102 5.88 8.03 -7.89
CA ILE A 102 6.65 7.29 -8.89
C ILE A 102 7.77 6.54 -8.16
N GLY A 103 7.90 5.24 -8.44
CA GLY A 103 8.86 4.33 -7.82
C GLY A 103 9.91 3.82 -8.80
N PHE A 104 10.46 2.64 -8.49
CA PHE A 104 11.44 1.98 -9.35
C PHE A 104 10.83 1.67 -10.73
N GLU A 105 11.63 1.79 -11.78
CA GLU A 105 11.19 1.64 -13.19
C GLU A 105 9.99 2.54 -13.54
N ASP A 106 9.93 3.73 -12.95
CA ASP A 106 8.84 4.71 -13.13
C ASP A 106 7.43 4.17 -12.84
N ALA A 107 7.33 3.04 -12.14
CA ALA A 107 6.06 2.44 -11.77
C ALA A 107 5.31 3.31 -10.74
N ILE A 108 3.98 3.20 -10.75
CA ILE A 108 3.12 3.96 -9.85
C ILE A 108 2.87 3.16 -8.58
N PHE A 109 3.17 3.80 -7.45
CA PHE A 109 2.95 3.27 -6.11
C PHE A 109 1.99 4.14 -5.33
N LEU A 110 1.29 3.54 -4.38
CA LEU A 110 0.55 4.24 -3.32
C LEU A 110 1.24 3.95 -2.00
N ARG A 111 1.69 5.01 -1.30
CA ARG A 111 2.60 4.91 -0.15
C ARG A 111 2.18 5.78 1.01
N GLY A 112 2.57 5.40 2.22
CA GLY A 112 2.43 6.23 3.41
C GLY A 112 3.26 5.69 4.57
N GLU A 113 3.14 6.36 5.72
CA GLU A 113 3.81 5.91 6.93
C GLU A 113 3.03 6.34 8.19
N ILE A 114 3.15 5.54 9.24
CA ILE A 114 2.59 5.81 10.57
C ILE A 114 3.74 5.91 11.56
N PRO A 115 3.79 6.92 12.44
CA PRO A 115 4.69 6.91 13.59
C PRO A 115 4.48 5.66 14.43
N VAL A 116 5.54 4.96 14.87
CA VAL A 116 5.42 3.72 15.67
C VAL A 116 4.59 3.91 16.95
N THR A 117 4.57 5.13 17.50
CA THR A 117 3.74 5.52 18.65
C THR A 117 2.23 5.47 18.39
N GLN A 118 1.82 5.50 17.13
CA GLN A 118 0.42 5.53 16.69
C GLN A 118 0.01 4.22 16.02
N VAL A 119 0.91 3.24 15.93
CA VAL A 119 0.58 1.95 15.31
C VAL A 119 -0.29 1.15 16.28
N GLU A 120 -1.52 0.91 15.84
CA GLU A 120 -2.52 0.07 16.51
C GLU A 120 -3.31 -0.73 15.47
N ARG A 121 -4.05 -1.74 15.92
CA ARG A 121 -4.84 -2.60 15.04
C ARG A 121 -5.76 -1.80 14.10
N ALA A 122 -6.49 -0.84 14.67
CA ALA A 122 -7.43 0.00 13.91
C ALA A 122 -6.72 0.81 12.83
N GLU A 123 -5.50 1.28 13.09
CA GLU A 123 -4.69 2.01 12.10
C GLU A 123 -4.18 1.08 11.00
N LEU A 124 -3.81 -0.16 11.30
CA LEU A 124 -3.44 -1.15 10.28
C LEU A 124 -4.62 -1.47 9.35
N ASP A 125 -5.78 -1.76 9.94
CA ASP A 125 -7.02 -2.00 9.20
C ASP A 125 -7.37 -0.81 8.29
N ARG A 126 -7.39 0.40 8.87
CA ARG A 126 -7.66 1.64 8.14
C ARG A 126 -6.70 1.82 6.96
N VAL A 127 -5.41 1.56 7.14
CA VAL A 127 -4.41 1.70 6.07
C VAL A 127 -4.62 0.64 4.99
N LEU A 128 -4.78 -0.63 5.34
CA LEU A 128 -4.99 -1.71 4.37
C LEU A 128 -6.26 -1.44 3.55
N GLY A 129 -7.37 -1.11 4.22
CA GLY A 129 -8.62 -0.75 3.56
C GLY A 129 -8.52 0.50 2.68
N THR A 130 -7.76 1.52 3.11
CA THR A 130 -7.53 2.73 2.31
C THR A 130 -6.74 2.40 1.04
N LEU A 131 -5.63 1.66 1.15
CA LEU A 131 -4.82 1.28 -0.01
C LEU A 131 -5.62 0.42 -0.98
N TYR A 132 -6.30 -0.61 -0.47
CA TYR A 132 -7.16 -1.48 -1.25
C TYR A 132 -8.20 -0.67 -2.03
N SER A 133 -8.99 0.14 -1.31
CA SER A 133 -10.08 0.93 -1.92
C SER A 133 -9.56 1.89 -2.99
N GLN A 134 -8.41 2.54 -2.75
CA GLN A 134 -7.85 3.50 -3.69
C GLN A 134 -7.29 2.83 -4.94
N VAL A 135 -6.70 1.63 -4.81
CA VAL A 135 -6.30 0.82 -5.97
C VAL A 135 -7.54 0.45 -6.76
N GLU A 136 -8.56 -0.15 -6.14
CA GLU A 136 -9.78 -0.58 -6.83
C GLU A 136 -10.48 0.60 -7.55
N LEU A 137 -10.65 1.74 -6.87
CA LEU A 137 -11.32 2.91 -7.44
C LEU A 137 -10.57 3.57 -8.60
N SER A 138 -9.25 3.41 -8.68
CA SER A 138 -8.41 4.12 -9.65
C SER A 138 -7.85 3.25 -10.76
N PHE A 139 -7.70 1.94 -10.53
CA PHE A 139 -6.88 1.05 -11.36
C PHE A 139 -7.26 1.06 -12.85
N ARG A 140 -8.52 0.75 -13.19
CA ARG A 140 -8.95 0.75 -14.61
C ARG A 140 -8.86 2.13 -15.26
N ALA A 141 -9.16 3.20 -14.52
CA ALA A 141 -9.06 4.56 -15.06
C ALA A 141 -7.61 4.92 -15.39
N LEU A 142 -6.67 4.61 -14.50
CA LEU A 142 -5.25 4.86 -14.72
C LEU A 142 -4.70 4.00 -15.86
N LEU A 143 -5.11 2.73 -15.97
CA LEU A 143 -4.70 1.87 -17.09
C LEU A 143 -5.17 2.39 -18.44
N ARG A 144 -6.42 2.89 -18.54
CA ARG A 144 -6.93 3.46 -19.80
C ARG A 144 -6.13 4.68 -20.26
N ILE A 145 -5.62 5.48 -19.33
CA ILE A 145 -4.77 6.63 -19.65
C ILE A 145 -3.35 6.16 -20.01
N GLY A 146 -2.76 5.31 -19.16
CA GLY A 146 -1.35 4.90 -19.27
C GLY A 146 -1.04 3.91 -20.39
N PHE A 147 -2.05 3.18 -20.89
CA PHE A 147 -1.90 2.15 -21.92
C PHE A 147 -3.02 2.22 -22.96
N ALA A 148 -3.43 3.42 -23.34
CA ALA A 148 -4.60 3.67 -24.19
C ALA A 148 -4.63 2.79 -25.47
N SER A 149 -3.50 2.63 -26.16
CA SER A 149 -3.42 1.79 -27.36
C SER A 149 -3.79 0.32 -27.14
N ARG A 150 -3.54 -0.22 -25.94
CA ARG A 150 -3.88 -1.62 -25.58
C ARG A 150 -5.38 -1.84 -25.42
N PHE A 151 -6.14 -0.77 -25.16
CA PHE A 151 -7.60 -0.80 -25.02
C PHE A 151 -8.34 -0.38 -26.29
N ALA A 152 -7.65 0.22 -27.27
CA ALA A 152 -8.26 0.71 -28.51
C ALA A 152 -8.69 -0.40 -29.49
N THR A 153 -8.27 -1.65 -29.25
CA THR A 153 -8.60 -2.80 -30.14
C THR A 153 -9.96 -3.45 -29.80
N GLU A 154 -10.62 -3.05 -28.71
CA GLU A 154 -11.92 -3.60 -28.27
C GLU A 154 -13.15 -2.82 -28.79
N SER A 155 -13.01 -2.00 -29.84
CA SER A 155 -14.09 -1.18 -30.42
C SER A 155 -14.49 -1.59 -31.83
#